data_AF-A0A542UTB3-F1
#
_entry.id   AF-A0A542UTB3-F1
#
_cell.length_a   1.000
_cell.length_b   1.000
_cell.length_c   1.000
_cell.angle_alpha   90.00
_cell.angle_beta   90.00
_cell.angle_gamma   90.00
#
_symmetry.space_group_name_H-M   'P 1'
#
loop_
_entity.id
_entity.type
_entity.pdbx_description
1 polymer ?
#
loop_
_entity_poly.entity_id
_entity_poly.type
_entity_poly.pdbx_seq_one_letter_code
_entity_poly.pdbx_strand_id
1 'polypeptide(L)'
;MGGAQVLRAARRRPGLTQAELARRAGTSRATLSAYESGRKAPTITTAERVLAAAGHELRSEPVVHFTDVASGRGRTVAVPDRLPRLPLDRAFARITLPLHVSWSDPGRVLDLAVRRERARAYELVLSEGTADDILGVVDGALLGDLWPDLVLPAKVRAAWAPLVEAVAP
;
A
#
# COMPACT_ATOMS: atom_id res chain seq x y z
N MET A 1 -3.61 9.71 -0.66
CA MET A 1 -4.17 10.34 -1.88
C MET A 1 -5.41 11.15 -1.52
N GLY A 2 -5.62 12.32 -2.13
CA GLY A 2 -6.84 13.11 -1.93
C GLY A 2 -7.98 12.71 -2.87
N GLY A 3 -9.24 13.04 -2.53
CA GLY A 3 -10.42 12.62 -3.30
C GLY A 3 -10.41 13.06 -4.79
N ALA A 4 -9.87 14.24 -5.10
CA ALA A 4 -9.72 14.71 -6.49
C ALA A 4 -8.76 13.83 -7.33
N GLN A 5 -7.68 13.34 -6.70
CA GLN A 5 -6.72 12.45 -7.35
C GLN A 5 -7.34 11.09 -7.64
N VAL A 6 -8.18 10.58 -6.74
CA VAL A 6 -8.90 9.31 -6.91
C VAL A 6 -9.82 9.36 -8.12
N LEU A 7 -10.66 10.39 -8.25
CA LEU A 7 -11.57 10.52 -9.40
C LEU A 7 -10.81 10.64 -10.73
N ARG A 8 -9.71 11.42 -10.74
CA ARG A 8 -8.87 11.54 -11.92
C ARG A 8 -8.20 10.21 -12.30
N ALA A 9 -7.71 9.46 -11.31
CA ALA A 9 -7.07 8.16 -11.54
C ALA A 9 -8.08 7.13 -12.07
N ALA A 10 -9.26 7.06 -11.47
CA ALA A 10 -10.36 6.20 -11.89
C ALA A 10 -10.77 6.46 -13.34
N ARG A 11 -10.80 7.72 -13.78
CA ARG A 11 -11.07 8.07 -15.18
C ARG A 11 -9.95 7.63 -16.14
N ARG A 12 -8.69 7.84 -15.75
CA ARG A 12 -7.54 7.65 -16.63
C ARG A 12 -7.24 6.18 -16.91
N ARG A 13 -7.49 5.29 -15.95
CA ARG A 13 -7.21 3.85 -16.08
C ARG A 13 -7.92 3.20 -17.29
N PRO A 14 -9.21 3.45 -17.56
CA PRO A 14 -9.89 3.03 -18.79
C PRO A 14 -9.73 3.99 -19.98
N GLY A 15 -8.89 5.03 -19.88
CA GLY A 15 -8.65 5.97 -20.99
C GLY A 15 -9.77 6.97 -21.28
N LEU A 16 -10.70 7.20 -20.35
CA LEU A 16 -11.86 8.07 -20.59
C LEU A 16 -11.48 9.56 -20.59
N THR A 17 -12.12 10.36 -21.44
CA THR A 17 -12.02 11.83 -21.36
C THR A 17 -12.93 12.38 -20.26
N GLN A 18 -12.69 13.62 -19.82
CA GLN A 18 -13.60 14.26 -18.84
C GLN A 18 -15.02 14.40 -19.38
N ALA A 19 -15.18 14.67 -20.69
CA ALA A 19 -16.51 14.77 -21.30
C ALA A 19 -17.23 13.42 -21.29
N GLU A 20 -16.51 12.35 -21.62
CA GLU A 20 -17.07 11.01 -21.67
C GLU A 20 -17.48 10.51 -20.27
N LEU A 21 -16.61 10.65 -19.27
CA LEU A 21 -16.97 10.26 -17.90
C LEU A 21 -18.13 11.11 -17.36
N ALA A 22 -18.14 12.42 -17.64
CA ALA A 22 -19.23 13.28 -17.20
C ALA A 22 -20.58 12.84 -17.80
N ARG A 23 -20.60 12.51 -19.10
CA ARG A 23 -21.77 11.97 -19.80
C ARG A 23 -22.25 10.68 -19.17
N ARG A 24 -21.36 9.71 -18.95
CA ARG A 24 -21.69 8.42 -18.30
C ARG A 24 -22.21 8.60 -16.88
N ALA A 25 -21.60 9.51 -16.14
CA ALA A 25 -21.98 9.77 -14.76
C ALA A 25 -23.25 10.62 -14.65
N GLY A 26 -23.77 11.25 -15.71
CA GLY A 26 -24.90 12.18 -15.63
C GLY A 26 -24.54 13.51 -14.99
N THR A 27 -23.37 14.06 -15.31
CA THR A 27 -22.91 15.39 -14.87
C THR A 27 -22.31 16.17 -16.03
N SER A 28 -21.92 17.43 -15.81
CA SER A 28 -21.28 18.24 -16.86
C SER A 28 -19.76 18.08 -16.86
N ARG A 29 -19.12 18.25 -18.02
CA ARG A 29 -17.66 18.27 -18.14
C ARG A 29 -17.02 19.31 -17.20
N ALA A 30 -17.63 20.48 -17.08
CA ALA A 30 -17.14 21.55 -16.20
C ALA A 30 -17.22 21.14 -14.72
N THR A 31 -18.32 20.51 -14.31
CA THR A 31 -18.50 19.97 -12.96
C THR A 31 -17.47 18.88 -12.65
N LEU A 32 -17.28 17.91 -13.55
CA LEU A 32 -16.26 16.88 -13.39
C LEU A 32 -14.84 17.47 -13.33
N SER A 33 -14.55 18.48 -14.16
CA SER A 33 -13.27 19.19 -14.13
C SER A 33 -13.01 19.86 -12.78
N ALA A 34 -14.02 20.48 -12.18
CA ALA A 34 -13.93 21.08 -10.85
C ALA A 34 -13.70 20.03 -9.73
N TYR A 35 -14.29 18.84 -9.86
CA TYR A 35 -14.03 17.72 -8.96
C TYR A 35 -12.59 17.21 -9.09
N GLU A 36 -12.11 16.94 -10.31
CA GLU A 36 -10.76 16.43 -10.56
C GLU A 36 -9.64 17.43 -10.26
N SER A 37 -9.95 18.73 -10.17
CA SER A 37 -9.00 19.76 -9.77
C SER A 37 -9.07 20.09 -8.28
N GLY A 38 -9.99 19.48 -7.52
CA GLY A 38 -10.21 19.80 -6.10
C GLY A 38 -10.87 21.15 -5.84
N ARG A 39 -11.32 21.86 -6.89
CA ARG A 39 -12.02 23.16 -6.72
C ARG A 39 -13.40 23.00 -6.11
N LYS A 40 -14.03 21.84 -6.31
CA LYS A 40 -15.31 21.47 -5.71
C LYS A 40 -15.22 20.05 -5.17
N ALA A 41 -15.69 19.82 -3.95
CA ALA A 41 -15.86 18.47 -3.44
C ALA A 41 -17.23 17.91 -3.91
N PRO A 42 -17.28 16.71 -4.52
CA PRO A 42 -18.55 16.02 -4.73
C PRO A 42 -19.12 15.51 -3.39
N THR A 43 -20.44 15.33 -3.32
CA THR A 43 -21.05 14.53 -2.25
C THR A 43 -20.61 13.07 -2.39
N ILE A 44 -20.73 12.27 -1.32
CA ILE A 44 -20.41 10.84 -1.38
C ILE A 44 -21.22 10.12 -2.47
N THR A 45 -22.51 10.41 -2.57
CA THR A 45 -23.41 9.90 -3.60
C THR A 45 -22.99 10.28 -5.03
N THR A 46 -22.44 11.49 -5.21
CA THR A 46 -21.92 11.93 -6.50
C THR A 46 -20.60 11.24 -6.82
N ALA A 47 -19.72 11.09 -5.83
CA ALA A 47 -18.44 10.39 -6.00
C ALA A 47 -18.68 8.91 -6.37
N GLU A 48 -19.58 8.21 -5.67
CA GLU A 48 -19.99 6.83 -5.97
C GLU A 48 -20.47 6.69 -7.42
N ARG A 49 -21.40 7.55 -7.85
CA ARG A 49 -21.91 7.54 -9.23
C ARG A 49 -20.82 7.79 -10.28
N VAL A 50 -19.92 8.74 -10.02
CA VAL A 50 -18.80 9.03 -10.94
C VAL A 50 -17.82 7.86 -10.99
N LEU A 51 -17.51 7.22 -9.86
CA LEU A 51 -16.65 6.04 -9.80
C LEU A 51 -17.30 4.85 -10.52
N ALA A 52 -18.59 4.59 -10.27
CA ALA A 52 -19.34 3.52 -10.93
C ALA A 52 -19.35 3.69 -12.46
N ALA A 53 -19.54 4.92 -12.95
CA ALA A 53 -19.47 5.24 -14.38
C ALA A 53 -18.09 5.01 -15.02
N ALA A 54 -17.03 4.97 -14.20
CA ALA A 54 -15.67 4.62 -14.61
C ALA A 54 -15.33 3.13 -14.37
N GLY A 55 -16.29 2.31 -13.91
CA GLY A 55 -16.07 0.88 -13.62
C GLY A 55 -15.44 0.61 -12.25
N HIS A 56 -15.58 1.55 -11.31
CA HIS A 56 -15.04 1.43 -9.95
C HIS A 56 -16.15 1.41 -8.90
N GLU A 57 -15.93 0.66 -7.82
CA GLU A 57 -16.78 0.66 -6.64
C GLU A 57 -16.11 1.45 -5.51
N LEU A 58 -16.87 2.27 -4.78
CA LEU A 58 -16.36 2.92 -3.57
C LEU A 58 -16.51 1.96 -2.39
N ARG A 59 -15.40 1.59 -1.76
CA ARG A 59 -15.36 0.74 -0.57
C ARG A 59 -14.66 1.45 0.57
N SER A 60 -15.08 1.16 1.80
CA SER A 60 -14.32 1.52 2.99
C SER A 60 -13.24 0.46 3.22
N GLU A 61 -12.01 0.92 3.43
CA GLU A 61 -10.90 0.08 3.85
C GLU A 61 -10.39 0.59 5.20
N PRO A 62 -10.09 -0.29 6.16
CA PRO A 62 -9.46 0.12 7.40
C PRO A 62 -8.09 0.75 7.13
N VAL A 63 -7.81 1.87 7.78
CA VAL A 63 -6.48 2.49 7.72
C VAL A 63 -5.53 1.67 8.60
N VAL A 64 -4.31 1.45 8.13
CA VAL A 64 -3.23 0.84 8.91
C VAL A 64 -2.57 1.95 9.72
N HIS A 65 -2.54 1.79 11.04
CA HIS A 65 -1.81 2.70 11.93
C HIS A 65 -0.50 2.06 12.34
N PHE A 66 0.52 2.89 12.56
CA PHE A 66 1.85 2.42 12.93
C PHE A 66 2.25 2.93 14.30
N THR A 67 2.99 2.10 15.02
CA THR A 67 3.66 2.45 16.27
C THR A 67 5.13 2.13 16.15
N ASP A 68 5.97 3.00 16.69
CA ASP A 68 7.42 2.79 16.71
C ASP A 68 7.80 1.92 17.91
N VAL A 69 8.45 0.80 17.62
CA VAL A 69 8.94 -0.14 18.64
C VAL A 69 10.46 -0.14 18.64
N ALA A 70 11.06 -0.13 19.83
CA ALA A 70 12.51 -0.18 19.96
C ALA A 70 13.07 -1.53 19.44
N SER A 71 13.86 -1.48 18.37
CA SER A 71 14.49 -2.66 17.74
C SER A 71 15.84 -3.01 18.41
N GLY A 72 16.47 -2.04 19.09
CA GLY A 72 17.78 -2.18 19.76
C GLY A 72 18.80 -1.18 19.22
N ARG A 73 19.92 -0.97 19.95
CA ARG A 73 20.98 0.01 19.60
C ARG A 73 20.44 1.44 19.32
N GLY A 74 19.38 1.86 20.02
CA GLY A 74 18.76 3.17 19.85
C GLY A 74 17.89 3.33 18.59
N ARG A 75 17.67 2.26 17.81
CA ARG A 75 16.81 2.27 16.62
C ARG A 75 15.38 1.88 16.97
N THR A 76 14.42 2.48 16.25
CA THR A 76 13.01 2.08 16.24
C THR A 76 12.65 1.45 14.91
N VAL A 77 11.60 0.63 14.91
CA VAL A 77 10.96 0.08 13.72
C VAL A 77 9.47 0.36 13.78
N ALA A 78 8.87 0.68 12.64
CA ALA A 78 7.43 0.82 12.51
C ALA A 78 6.76 -0.57 12.55
N VAL A 79 5.77 -0.73 13.42
CA VAL A 79 4.94 -1.94 13.53
C VAL A 79 3.48 -1.55 13.31
N PRO A 80 2.78 -2.18 12.35
CA PRO A 80 1.40 -1.84 12.06
C PRO A 80 0.45 -2.42 13.11
N ASP A 81 -0.74 -1.84 13.26
CA ASP A 81 -1.82 -2.39 14.07
C ASP A 81 -2.53 -3.58 13.40
N ARG A 82 -2.26 -3.81 12.12
CA ARG A 82 -2.81 -4.91 11.32
C ARG A 82 -1.91 -5.23 10.13
N LEU A 83 -1.97 -6.48 9.66
CA LEU A 83 -1.18 -6.86 8.50
C LEU A 83 -1.64 -6.13 7.22
N PRO A 84 -0.74 -5.43 6.52
CA PRO A 84 -1.07 -4.79 5.24
C PRO A 84 -1.43 -5.83 4.18
N ARG A 85 -2.28 -5.43 3.22
CA ARG A 85 -2.63 -6.22 2.04
C ARG A 85 -2.23 -5.47 0.79
N LEU A 86 -1.38 -6.08 -0.02
CA LEU A 86 -0.92 -5.46 -1.25
C LEU A 86 -1.68 -6.00 -2.46
N PRO A 87 -1.96 -5.16 -3.46
CA PRO A 87 -2.31 -5.63 -4.79
C PRO A 87 -1.27 -6.64 -5.30
N LEU A 88 -1.71 -7.70 -5.98
CA LEU A 88 -0.84 -8.81 -6.42
C LEU A 88 0.31 -8.34 -7.31
N ASP A 89 0.07 -7.34 -8.16
CA ASP A 89 1.08 -6.74 -9.03
C ASP A 89 2.22 -6.09 -8.24
N ARG A 90 1.95 -5.62 -7.00
CA ARG A 90 2.97 -5.11 -6.08
C ARG A 90 3.57 -6.20 -5.21
N ALA A 91 2.76 -7.11 -4.70
CA ALA A 91 3.20 -8.21 -3.83
C ALA A 91 4.25 -9.12 -4.50
N PHE A 92 4.25 -9.16 -5.84
CA PHE A 92 5.20 -9.91 -6.66
C PHE A 92 6.03 -9.02 -7.60
N ALA A 93 6.10 -7.71 -7.34
CA ALA A 93 6.90 -6.79 -8.15
C ALA A 93 8.40 -7.00 -7.96
N ARG A 94 9.18 -6.55 -8.94
CA ARG A 94 10.59 -6.24 -8.71
C ARG A 94 10.70 -4.88 -8.04
N ILE A 95 11.38 -4.85 -6.90
CA ILE A 95 11.60 -3.63 -6.14
C ILE A 95 13.08 -3.29 -6.13
N THR A 96 13.39 -2.00 -6.17
CA THR A 96 14.71 -1.51 -5.80
C THR A 96 14.67 -1.24 -4.30
N LEU A 97 15.61 -1.82 -3.55
CA LEU A 97 15.64 -1.61 -2.10
C LEU A 97 15.71 -0.10 -1.76
N PRO A 98 14.95 0.36 -0.76
CA PRO A 98 15.00 1.77 -0.35
C PRO A 98 16.39 2.16 0.14
N LEU A 99 16.81 3.39 -0.16
CA LEU A 99 18.15 3.94 0.14
C LEU A 99 18.48 4.00 1.64
N HIS A 100 17.50 3.80 2.53
CA HIS A 100 17.66 3.92 3.99
C HIS A 100 17.90 2.56 4.70
N VAL A 101 17.72 1.45 3.98
CA VAL A 101 17.72 0.08 4.52
C VAL A 101 18.98 -0.72 4.10
N SER A 102 19.89 -0.12 3.33
CA SER A 102 21.09 -0.79 2.80
C SER A 102 22.35 0.01 3.13
N TRP A 103 23.15 -0.48 4.08
CA TRP A 103 24.51 0.02 4.34
C TRP A 103 25.57 -0.76 3.55
N SER A 104 25.20 -1.53 2.51
CA SER A 104 26.16 -2.37 1.79
C SER A 104 26.01 -2.41 0.26
N ASP A 105 24.81 -2.21 -0.29
CA ASP A 105 24.59 -2.24 -1.75
C ASP A 105 23.35 -1.41 -2.14
N PRO A 106 23.45 -0.07 -2.21
CA PRO A 106 22.37 0.79 -2.66
C PRO A 106 21.99 0.47 -4.12
N GLY A 107 20.69 0.26 -4.39
CA GLY A 107 20.20 0.03 -5.76
C GLY A 107 20.04 -1.44 -6.16
N ARG A 108 20.29 -2.39 -5.26
CA ARG A 108 19.96 -3.80 -5.50
C ARG A 108 18.47 -3.97 -5.80
N VAL A 109 18.20 -4.66 -6.90
CA VAL A 109 16.84 -5.07 -7.28
C VAL A 109 16.56 -6.45 -6.70
N LEU A 110 15.41 -6.61 -6.06
CA LEU A 110 14.89 -7.88 -5.58
C LEU A 110 13.57 -8.18 -6.28
N ASP A 111 13.39 -9.42 -6.71
CA ASP A 111 12.15 -9.92 -7.29
C ASP A 111 11.27 -10.54 -6.19
N LEU A 112 10.20 -9.85 -5.79
CA LEU A 112 9.30 -10.34 -4.75
C LEU A 112 8.50 -11.59 -5.18
N ALA A 113 8.48 -11.95 -6.47
CA ALA A 113 7.95 -13.25 -6.89
C ALA A 113 8.83 -14.41 -6.39
N VAL A 114 10.14 -14.19 -6.25
CA VAL A 114 11.09 -15.20 -5.79
C VAL A 114 11.05 -15.28 -4.26
N ARG A 115 10.60 -16.42 -3.71
CA ARG A 115 10.41 -16.63 -2.25
C ARG A 115 11.61 -16.19 -1.42
N ARG A 116 12.83 -16.57 -1.82
CA ARG A 116 14.07 -16.24 -1.11
C ARG A 116 14.39 -14.75 -1.13
N GLU A 117 14.15 -14.08 -2.26
CA GLU A 117 14.37 -12.63 -2.38
C GLU A 117 13.31 -11.85 -1.63
N ARG A 118 12.05 -12.32 -1.65
CA ARG A 118 10.96 -11.78 -0.81
C ARG A 118 11.27 -11.90 0.68
N ALA A 119 11.73 -13.08 1.14
CA ALA A 119 12.16 -13.27 2.52
C ALA A 119 13.22 -12.23 2.91
N ARG A 120 14.23 -12.04 2.05
CA ARG A 120 15.28 -11.05 2.28
C ARG A 120 14.75 -9.62 2.31
N ALA A 121 13.85 -9.26 1.40
CA ALA A 121 13.21 -7.96 1.39
C ALA A 121 12.41 -7.71 2.67
N TYR A 122 11.69 -8.73 3.15
CA TYR A 122 10.87 -8.62 4.36
C TYR A 122 11.76 -8.49 5.60
N GLU A 123 12.82 -9.28 5.74
CA GLU A 123 13.79 -9.12 6.85
C GLU A 123 14.32 -7.69 6.95
N LEU A 124 14.69 -7.13 5.80
CA LEU A 124 15.23 -5.78 5.69
C LEU A 124 14.18 -4.72 6.08
N VAL A 125 12.99 -4.77 5.47
CA VAL A 125 11.92 -3.79 5.73
C VAL A 125 11.37 -3.92 7.16
N LEU A 126 11.21 -5.14 7.69
CA LEU A 126 10.75 -5.37 9.06
C LEU A 126 11.77 -4.96 10.12
N SER A 127 13.06 -4.94 9.79
CA SER A 127 14.11 -4.59 10.75
C SER A 127 14.48 -3.12 10.70
N GLU A 128 14.37 -2.48 9.53
CA GLU A 128 14.97 -1.18 9.27
C GLU A 128 14.07 -0.22 8.46
N GLY A 129 12.93 -0.69 7.96
CA GLY A 129 12.04 0.08 7.12
C GLY A 129 11.13 1.04 7.88
N THR A 130 10.62 2.03 7.15
CA THR A 130 9.59 2.96 7.57
C THR A 130 8.18 2.37 7.37
N ALA A 131 7.16 3.06 7.86
CA ALA A 131 5.77 2.72 7.56
C ALA A 131 5.48 2.65 6.05
N ASP A 132 6.05 3.58 5.26
CA ASP A 132 5.87 3.61 3.81
C ASP A 132 6.56 2.41 3.13
N ASP A 133 7.72 2.00 3.61
CA ASP A 133 8.40 0.80 3.11
C ASP A 133 7.57 -0.46 3.38
N ILE A 134 6.98 -0.56 4.58
CA ILE A 134 6.10 -1.66 4.95
C ILE A 134 4.86 -1.71 4.05
N LEU A 135 4.17 -0.57 3.87
CA LEU A 135 3.01 -0.46 2.99
C LEU A 135 3.34 -0.63 1.50
N GLY A 136 4.61 -0.49 1.12
CA GLY A 136 5.07 -0.66 -0.25
C GLY A 136 5.48 -2.10 -0.59
N VAL A 137 5.95 -2.86 0.40
CA VAL A 137 6.67 -4.13 0.16
C VAL A 137 6.02 -5.34 0.86
N VAL A 138 5.50 -5.17 2.07
CA VAL A 138 5.04 -6.29 2.90
C VAL A 138 3.57 -6.60 2.62
N ASP A 139 3.26 -7.83 2.20
CA ASP A 139 1.92 -8.38 2.18
C ASP A 139 1.76 -9.37 3.34
N GLY A 140 0.68 -9.22 4.11
CA GLY A 140 0.41 -10.01 5.31
C GLY A 140 0.29 -11.52 5.10
N ALA A 141 -0.21 -11.99 3.94
CA ALA A 141 -0.41 -13.42 3.70
C ALA A 141 0.93 -14.05 3.34
N LEU A 142 1.68 -13.37 2.48
CA LEU A 142 3.04 -13.78 2.13
C LEU A 142 3.97 -13.71 3.34
N LEU A 143 3.76 -12.75 4.24
CA LEU A 143 4.50 -12.65 5.49
C LEU A 143 4.18 -13.84 6.40
N GLY A 144 2.91 -14.19 6.59
CA GLY A 144 2.52 -15.35 7.41
C GLY A 144 3.14 -16.66 6.91
N ASP A 145 3.13 -16.88 5.60
CA ASP A 145 3.75 -18.02 4.93
C ASP A 145 5.29 -18.04 5.04
N LEU A 146 5.93 -16.87 5.10
CA LEU A 146 7.38 -16.74 5.29
C LEU A 146 7.81 -16.72 6.77
N TRP A 147 6.88 -16.47 7.70
CA TRP A 147 7.18 -16.12 9.08
C TRP A 147 8.10 -17.10 9.81
N PRO A 148 7.96 -18.43 9.67
CA PRO A 148 8.88 -19.37 10.33
C PRO A 148 10.33 -19.26 9.84
N ASP A 149 10.52 -18.84 8.59
CA ASP A 149 11.82 -18.83 7.90
C ASP A 149 12.59 -17.50 8.07
N LEU A 150 11.91 -16.42 8.51
CA LEU A 150 12.52 -15.09 8.58
C LEU A 150 13.50 -14.95 9.76
N VAL A 151 14.70 -14.44 9.48
CA VAL A 151 15.68 -14.11 10.52
C VAL A 151 15.53 -12.65 10.93
N LEU A 152 14.87 -12.41 12.07
CA LEU A 152 14.57 -11.07 12.58
C LEU A 152 15.20 -10.83 13.96
N PRO A 153 15.56 -9.58 14.31
CA PRO A 153 15.90 -9.22 15.68
C PRO A 153 14.78 -9.63 16.66
N ALA A 154 15.14 -10.15 17.83
CA ALA A 154 14.17 -10.71 18.77
C ALA A 154 13.03 -9.73 19.14
N LYS A 155 13.34 -8.43 19.31
CA LYS A 155 12.33 -7.41 19.60
C LYS A 155 11.37 -7.15 18.44
N VAL A 156 11.89 -7.13 17.20
CA VAL A 156 11.08 -7.01 15.98
C VAL A 156 10.16 -8.22 15.85
N ARG A 157 10.72 -9.44 16.00
CA ARG A 157 9.95 -10.69 15.94
C ARG A 157 8.82 -10.70 16.99
N ALA A 158 9.12 -10.32 18.23
CA ALA A 158 8.13 -10.26 19.31
C ALA A 158 7.03 -9.22 19.05
N ALA A 159 7.36 -8.07 18.44
CA ALA A 159 6.38 -7.03 18.15
C ALA A 159 5.42 -7.40 17.01
N TRP A 160 5.90 -8.14 16.01
CA TRP A 160 5.11 -8.55 14.85
C TRP A 160 4.38 -9.90 15.05
N ALA A 161 4.88 -10.78 15.92
CA ALA A 161 4.31 -12.11 16.14
C ALA A 161 2.80 -12.10 16.42
N PRO A 162 2.24 -11.24 17.31
CA PRO A 162 0.80 -11.23 17.57
C PRO A 162 -0.05 -10.95 16.32
N LEU A 163 0.45 -10.13 15.40
CA LEU A 163 -0.25 -9.77 14.16
C LEU A 163 -0.25 -10.92 13.16
N VAL A 164 0.88 -11.62 13.06
CA VAL A 164 1.07 -12.71 12.12
C VAL A 164 0.34 -13.97 12.59
N GLU A 165 0.45 -14.29 13.87
CA GLU A 165 -0.17 -15.46 14.49
C GLU A 165 -1.69 -15.34 14.56
N ALA A 166 -2.24 -14.13 14.71
CA ALA A 166 -3.70 -13.90 14.68
C ALA A 166 -4.35 -14.20 13.31
N VAL A 167 -3.56 -14.35 12.25
CA VAL A 167 -4.03 -14.60 10.87
C VAL A 167 -3.54 -15.95 10.34
N ALA A 168 -2.69 -16.66 11.09
CA ALA A 168 -2.30 -18.03 10.76
C ALA A 168 -3.53 -18.96 10.94
N PRO A 169 -3.79 -19.88 10.00
CA PRO A 169 -4.93 -20.78 10.05
C PRO A 169 -4.91 -21.76 11.21
#